data_AF-A0AAD3YL99-F1
#
_entry.id   AF-A0AAD3YL99-F1
#
_cell.length_a   1.000
_cell.length_b   1.000
_cell.length_c   1.000
_cell.angle_alpha   90.00
_cell.angle_beta   90.00
_cell.angle_gamma   90.00
#
_symmetry.space_group_name_H-M   'P 1'
#
loop_
_entity.id
_entity.type
_entity.pdbx_description
1 polymer ?
#
loop_
_entity_poly.entity_id
_entity_poly.type
_entity_poly.pdbx_seq_one_letter_code
_entity_poly.pdbx_strand_id
1 'polypeptide(L)' 'MIKIRTTRANDWPAIMAIQDERYHQLDPEPIEVMSNKAELAPACCWVAEH' A
#
# COMPACT_ATOMS: atom_id res chain seq x y z
N MET A 1 -9.37 16.63 5.65
CA MET A 1 -10.53 15.70 5.62
C MET A 1 -10.02 14.43 5.00
N ILE A 2 -10.17 13.27 5.66
CA ILE A 2 -9.64 12.01 5.11
C ILE A 2 -10.53 11.56 3.95
N LYS A 3 -9.90 11.22 2.83
CA LYS A 3 -10.55 10.63 1.66
C LYS A 3 -10.08 9.19 1.48
N ILE A 4 -11.04 8.28 1.36
CA ILE A 4 -10.77 6.86 1.10
C ILE A 4 -11.04 6.57 -0.36
N ARG A 5 -10.10 5.90 -1.04
CA ARG A 5 -10.24 5.48 -2.44
C ARG A 5 -9.46 4.20 -2.69
N THR A 6 -9.72 3.55 -3.82
CA THR A 6 -8.93 2.38 -4.23
C THR A 6 -7.47 2.75 -4.45
N THR A 7 -6.58 1.79 -4.20
CA THR A 7 -5.14 1.90 -4.46
C THR A 7 -4.87 2.11 -5.95
N ARG A 8 -3.87 2.93 -6.27
CA ARG A 8 -3.39 3.26 -7.61
C ARG A 8 -1.88 3.02 -7.68
N ALA A 9 -1.35 2.91 -8.89
CA ALA A 9 0.08 2.66 -9.11
C ALA A 9 0.99 3.71 -8.44
N ASN A 10 0.56 4.97 -8.38
CA ASN A 10 1.33 6.05 -7.77
C ASN A 10 1.28 6.08 -6.23
N ASP A 11 0.48 5.23 -5.58
CA ASP A 11 0.42 5.14 -4.12
C ASP A 11 1.53 4.27 -3.54
N TRP A 12 2.11 3.36 -4.35
CA TRP A 12 3.08 2.38 -3.88
C TRP A 12 4.30 2.98 -3.17
N PRO A 13 4.94 4.06 -3.66
CA PRO A 13 6.05 4.67 -2.92
C PRO A 13 5.67 5.05 -1.48
N ALA A 14 4.46 5.58 -1.26
CA ALA A 14 3.99 5.95 0.08
C ALA A 14 3.58 4.72 0.92
N ILE A 15 2.95 3.72 0.31
CA ILE A 15 2.61 2.46 0.98
C ILE A 15 3.87 1.73 1.46
N MET A 16 4.92 1.69 0.63
CA MET A 16 6.21 1.09 0.98
C MET A 16 6.91 1.86 2.11
N ALA A 17 6.86 3.19 2.09
CA ALA A 17 7.38 4.01 3.20
C ALA A 17 6.64 3.72 4.51
N ILE A 18 5.31 3.58 4.48
CA ILE A 18 4.52 3.20 5.67
C ILE A 18 4.93 1.81 6.17
N GLN A 19 5.20 0.86 5.28
CA GLN A 19 5.66 -0.47 5.69
C GLN A 19 7.00 -0.40 6.42
N ASP A 20 7.99 0.26 5.82
CA ASP A 20 9.32 0.44 6.41
C ASP A 20 9.25 1.15 7.78
N GLU A 21 8.42 2.19 7.88
CA GLU A 21 8.24 2.98 9.11
C GLU A 21 7.48 2.27 10.24
N ARG A 22 6.67 1.25 9.95
CA ARG A 22 5.72 0.69 10.94
C ARG A 22 5.98 -0.77 11.29
N TYR A 23 6.59 -1.53 10.39
CA TYR A 23 6.77 -2.97 10.54
C TYR A 23 8.19 -3.26 11.02
N HIS A 24 8.65 -2.61 12.10
CA HIS A 24 10.03 -2.72 12.61
C HIS A 24 10.49 -4.14 12.99
N GLN A 25 9.57 -5.08 13.11
CA GLN A 25 9.84 -6.47 13.48
C GLN A 25 10.01 -7.40 12.27
N LEU A 26 9.78 -6.90 11.06
CA LEU A 26 9.83 -7.66 9.81
C LEU A 26 10.68 -6.90 8.80
N ASP A 27 11.46 -7.62 8.00
CA ASP A 27 12.04 -7.02 6.81
C ASP A 27 10.90 -6.62 5.84
N PRO A 28 10.96 -5.43 5.22
CA PRO A 28 9.95 -5.02 4.25
C PRO A 28 9.82 -6.03 3.10
N GLU A 29 8.59 -6.41 2.79
CA GLU A 29 8.31 -7.25 1.63
C GLU A 29 8.62 -6.47 0.34
N PRO A 30 9.06 -7.14 -0.75
CA PRO A 30 9.28 -6.49 -2.03
C PRO A 30 7.99 -5.85 -2.58
N ILE A 31 8.15 -4.77 -3.35
CA ILE A 31 7.02 -4.05 -3.95
C ILE A 31 6.14 -4.97 -4.80
N GLU A 32 6.71 -5.95 -5.49
CA GLU A 32 5.98 -6.91 -6.34
C GLU A 32 5.07 -7.83 -5.50
N VAL A 33 5.48 -8.13 -4.26
CA VAL A 33 4.67 -8.96 -3.35
C VAL A 33 3.55 -8.13 -2.73
N MET A 34 3.87 -6.90 -2.34
CA MET A 34 2.88 -5.96 -1.80
C MET A 34 1.85 -5.56 -2.86
N SER A 35 2.28 -5.34 -4.12
CA SER A 35 1.42 -4.85 -5.20
C SER A 35 0.48 -5.89 -5.79
N ASN A 36 0.85 -7.17 -5.74
CA ASN A 36 0.07 -8.23 -6.37
C ASN A 36 -1.38 -8.29 -5.89
N LYS A 37 -1.67 -7.93 -4.63
CA LYS A 37 -3.02 -7.99 -4.06
C LYS A 37 -3.92 -6.94 -4.70
N ALA A 38 -3.39 -5.74 -4.93
CA ALA A 38 -4.14 -4.68 -5.59
C ALA A 38 -4.32 -4.96 -7.09
N GLU A 39 -3.41 -5.71 -7.71
CA GLU A 39 -3.56 -6.16 -9.10
C GLU A 39 -4.64 -7.27 -9.24
N LEU A 40 -4.62 -8.25 -8.33
CA LEU A 40 -5.55 -9.40 -8.35
C LEU A 40 -6.96 -9.06 -7.83
N ALA A 41 -7.06 -8.13 -6.88
CA ALA A 41 -8.31 -7.74 -6.24
C ALA A 41 -8.38 -6.23 -5.97
N PRO A 42 -8.39 -5.38 -7.02
CA PRO A 42 -8.34 -3.92 -6.87
C PRO A 42 -9.53 -3.33 -6.10
N ALA A 43 -10.68 -4.00 -6.14
CA ALA A 43 -11.87 -3.60 -5.39
C ALA A 43 -11.77 -3.89 -3.87
N CYS A 44 -10.71 -4.59 -3.43
CA CYS A 44 -10.48 -4.96 -2.03
C CYS A 44 -9.30 -4.20 -1.39
N CYS A 45 -8.70 -3.25 -2.12
CA CYS A 45 -7.52 -2.52 -1.66
C CYS A 45 -7.77 -1.01 -1.70
N TRP A 46 -7.58 -0.35 -0.55
CA TRP A 46 -7.85 1.08 -0.38
C TRP A 46 -6.70 1.80 0.30
N VAL A 47 -6.58 3.09 0.00
CA VAL A 47 -5.72 4.04 0.70
C VAL A 47 -6.57 5.15 1.31
N ALA A 48 -6.07 5.72 2.41
CA ALA A 48 -6.61 6.91 3.04
C ALA A 48 -5.62 8.08 2.83
N GLU A 49 -6.07 9.14 2.15
CA GLU A 49 -5.27 10.36 1.88
C GLU A 49 -5.81 11.55 2.69
N HIS A 50 -4.93 12.44 3.17
CA HIS A 50 -5.27 13.66 3.92
C HIS A 50 -4.50 14.87 3.42
#